data_AF-A0A3N7AGH3-F1
#
_entry.id   AF-A0A3N7AGH3-F1
#
_cell.length_a   1.000
_cell.length_b   1.000
_cell.length_c   1.000
_cell.angle_alpha   90.00
_cell.angle_beta   90.00
_cell.angle_gamma   90.00
#
_symmetry.space_group_name_H-M   'P 1'
#
loop_
_entity.id
_entity.type
_entity.pdbx_description
1 polymer ?
#
loop_
_entity_poly.entity_id
_entity_poly.type
_entity_poly.pdbx_seq_one_letter_code
_entity_poly.pdbx_strand_id
1 'polypeptide(L)'
;MSLFTPAVTAEACFALLDDIDASAADARSRLYTGYLGVLSCQHASQLPALLDEMQQALRQGKFAVSLFSYELGAALHNIAPHAGEQPLAEILLFEHCEHLASAQVEAWLAAQASSVAAAGIAQVVADTDEGAFSAAIARIHDYIAAGDTYQVNYTYRLRFDAYGSVHALYRRLRERQPVPYGALIGLPDGRAALSLSPELFVRHDDGVLTVRPMKGTAAASGDAQQDRLAANALAADTKNRAENLMIVDLLRNDLGRVAQTGSVKVDKLFDVQRFSSVLQMTSTVHAQLHGAAGLPEIFDALYPCGSITGAPKHRTMQIIRELETNPRGLYTGAIGYFDPPRAAQALGNFCLSVPIRTLQLQVPNQDGIRKGEMGVGAGIVHDSVAADEYEECRLKARFLIGMQAEFELFETMYATRADGVRHLDRHLQRLAASATYFSFSYDEEKIRAALHAACATFDDASARRLRFALKQDGSHTIQSAVLTPLVEPVKILLAEQAVDASDLFLRHKTTIRTAYDAAWRAAEQQGAFDQLFCNTLGQVTEGGRSTLFVKLQGRWYTPPLSSGLLPGVMRAAVLDDPVWSAQERILTLEDLRNAEQIFVCNALRGVVPAVVVWS
;
A
#
# COMPACT_ATOMS: atom_id res chain seq x y z
N MET A 1 1.63 29.03 -22.63
CA MET A 1 0.42 28.21 -22.39
C MET A 1 0.29 28.09 -20.88
N SER A 2 -0.91 28.27 -20.32
CA SER A 2 -1.11 28.07 -18.88
C SER A 2 -0.80 26.62 -18.51
N LEU A 3 -0.15 26.43 -17.37
CA LEU A 3 0.16 25.11 -16.82
C LEU A 3 -1.03 24.51 -16.05
N PHE A 4 -2.13 25.25 -15.97
CA PHE A 4 -3.35 24.87 -15.26
C PHE A 4 -4.30 24.02 -16.10
N THR A 5 -4.69 22.89 -15.52
CA THR A 5 -5.77 22.03 -16.01
C THR A 5 -6.92 22.09 -15.01
N PRO A 6 -8.09 22.67 -15.36
CA PRO A 6 -9.22 22.77 -14.45
C PRO A 6 -9.82 21.39 -14.13
N ALA A 7 -10.46 21.27 -12.97
CA ALA A 7 -11.17 20.06 -12.59
C ALA A 7 -12.31 19.76 -13.58
N VAL A 8 -12.37 18.52 -14.07
CA VAL A 8 -13.47 18.04 -14.92
C VAL A 8 -14.60 17.44 -14.07
N THR A 9 -14.27 16.90 -12.87
CA THR A 9 -15.21 16.35 -11.88
C THR A 9 -14.70 16.60 -10.46
N ALA A 10 -15.59 16.94 -9.53
CA ALA A 10 -15.22 17.33 -8.16
C ALA A 10 -15.10 16.17 -7.16
N GLU A 11 -15.68 15.00 -7.43
CA GLU A 11 -16.10 14.08 -6.36
C GLU A 11 -15.03 13.12 -5.79
N ALA A 12 -13.81 13.06 -6.33
CA ALA A 12 -12.82 12.04 -5.91
C ALA A 12 -11.43 12.56 -5.46
N CYS A 13 -11.08 13.82 -5.73
CA CYS A 13 -9.76 14.36 -5.41
C CYS A 13 -9.75 15.05 -4.04
N PHE A 14 -8.80 14.67 -3.19
CA PHE A 14 -8.58 15.24 -1.87
C PHE A 14 -7.12 15.09 -1.46
N ALA A 15 -6.68 15.87 -0.47
CA ALA A 15 -5.38 15.66 0.16
C ALA A 15 -5.51 15.78 1.67
N LEU A 16 -5.05 14.78 2.41
CA LEU A 16 -4.87 14.82 3.85
C LEU A 16 -3.37 14.85 4.13
N LEU A 17 -2.87 15.94 4.70
CA LEU A 17 -1.53 16.01 5.27
C LEU A 17 -1.66 15.76 6.78
N ASP A 18 -1.10 14.66 7.25
CA ASP A 18 -1.40 14.06 8.57
C ASP A 18 -0.17 14.11 9.47
N ASP A 19 -0.30 14.84 10.57
CA ASP A 19 0.67 14.89 11.64
C ASP A 19 0.12 14.11 12.84
N ILE A 20 0.73 12.96 13.13
CA ILE A 20 0.28 12.09 14.22
C ILE A 20 0.32 12.78 15.59
N ASP A 21 1.22 13.76 15.76
CA ASP A 21 1.43 14.49 17.01
C ASP A 21 0.49 15.71 17.13
N ALA A 22 -0.38 15.97 16.14
CA ALA A 22 -1.35 17.05 16.17
C ALA A 22 -2.35 16.84 17.32
N SER A 23 -2.43 17.82 18.22
CA SER A 23 -3.29 17.80 19.40
C SER A 23 -4.52 18.69 19.20
N ALA A 24 -5.52 18.59 20.08
CA ALA A 24 -6.68 19.49 20.03
C ALA A 24 -6.30 20.97 20.25
N ALA A 25 -5.17 21.25 20.92
CA ALA A 25 -4.67 22.61 21.14
C ALA A 25 -3.79 23.12 19.98
N ASP A 26 -3.29 22.21 19.14
CA ASP A 26 -2.39 22.49 18.02
C ASP A 26 -2.74 21.52 16.87
N ALA A 27 -3.86 21.81 16.21
CA ALA A 27 -4.43 21.00 15.13
C ALA A 27 -3.63 21.22 13.83
N ARG A 28 -2.50 20.52 13.70
CA ARG A 28 -1.56 20.71 12.58
C ARG A 28 -1.87 19.89 11.33
N SER A 29 -2.67 18.81 11.45
CA SER A 29 -3.08 18.04 10.27
C SER A 29 -4.01 18.88 9.40
N ARG A 30 -3.96 18.67 8.08
CA ARG A 30 -4.66 19.50 7.10
C ARG A 30 -5.43 18.64 6.12
N LEU A 31 -6.75 18.82 6.05
CA LEU A 31 -7.62 18.16 5.08
C LEU A 31 -8.06 19.16 4.02
N TYR A 32 -7.67 18.90 2.78
CA TYR A 32 -7.98 19.72 1.60
C TYR A 32 -9.07 19.07 0.76
N THR A 33 -10.12 19.84 0.48
CA THR A 33 -11.29 19.42 -0.30
C THR A 33 -11.76 20.53 -1.24
N GLY A 34 -12.71 20.21 -2.13
CA GLY A 34 -13.15 21.15 -3.18
C GLY A 34 -12.06 21.35 -4.24
N TYR A 35 -11.63 20.25 -4.86
CA TYR A 35 -10.57 20.27 -5.89
C TYR A 35 -10.97 21.16 -7.08
N LEU A 36 -10.08 22.10 -7.43
CA LEU A 36 -10.31 23.12 -8.47
C LEU A 36 -9.58 22.80 -9.78
N GLY A 37 -8.48 22.06 -9.70
CA GLY A 37 -7.61 21.76 -10.83
C GLY A 37 -6.16 21.55 -10.41
N VAL A 38 -5.31 21.23 -11.37
CA VAL A 38 -3.90 20.92 -11.16
C VAL A 38 -3.04 21.83 -12.03
N LEU A 39 -1.97 22.37 -11.44
CA LEU A 39 -0.86 22.95 -12.17
C LEU A 39 0.19 21.85 -12.37
N SER A 40 0.68 21.64 -13.58
CA SER A 40 1.72 20.62 -13.81
C SER A 40 2.83 21.13 -14.74
N CYS A 41 4.05 20.65 -14.53
CA CYS A 41 5.14 20.90 -15.45
C CYS A 41 5.80 19.61 -15.93
N GLN A 42 6.23 19.62 -17.19
CA GLN A 42 6.94 18.50 -17.80
C GLN A 42 8.44 18.75 -17.96
N HIS A 43 8.84 20.01 -17.92
CA HIS A 43 10.23 20.44 -18.04
C HIS A 43 10.60 21.34 -16.86
N ALA A 44 11.81 21.19 -16.33
CA ALA A 44 12.29 22.01 -15.21
C ALA A 44 12.29 23.52 -15.53
N SER A 45 12.46 23.90 -16.80
CA SER A 45 12.37 25.30 -17.25
C SER A 45 10.99 25.94 -17.04
N GLN A 46 9.94 25.14 -16.85
CA GLN A 46 8.58 25.61 -16.55
C GLN A 46 8.34 25.82 -15.05
N LEU A 47 9.25 25.37 -14.17
CA LEU A 47 9.07 25.47 -12.72
C LEU A 47 8.86 26.91 -12.22
N PRO A 48 9.59 27.95 -12.68
CA PRO A 48 9.34 29.32 -12.24
C PRO A 48 7.90 29.78 -12.55
N ALA A 49 7.41 29.50 -13.76
CA ALA A 49 6.04 29.83 -14.16
C ALA A 49 4.99 29.05 -13.35
N LEU A 50 5.25 27.77 -13.07
CA LEU A 50 4.40 26.93 -12.23
C LEU A 50 4.24 27.51 -10.81
N LEU A 51 5.36 27.93 -10.20
CA LEU A 51 5.38 28.51 -8.86
C LEU A 51 4.71 29.90 -8.83
N ASP A 52 4.82 30.67 -9.90
CA ASP A 52 4.13 31.96 -10.04
C ASP A 52 2.61 31.79 -10.18
N GLU A 53 2.15 30.85 -11.02
CA GLU A 53 0.72 30.51 -11.16
C GLU A 53 0.15 30.01 -9.82
N MET A 54 0.90 29.17 -9.08
CA MET A 54 0.53 28.75 -7.73
C MET A 54 0.39 29.94 -6.77
N GLN A 55 1.38 30.84 -6.72
CA GLN A 55 1.33 32.02 -5.86
C GLN A 55 0.16 32.94 -6.20
N GLN A 56 -0.20 33.08 -7.48
CA GLN A 56 -1.39 33.82 -7.89
C GLN A 56 -2.67 33.17 -7.37
N ALA A 57 -2.80 31.84 -7.48
CA ALA A 57 -3.94 31.11 -6.92
C ALA A 57 -4.05 31.27 -5.39
N LEU A 58 -2.92 31.18 -4.68
CA LEU A 58 -2.87 31.41 -3.23
C LEU A 58 -3.34 32.83 -2.86
N ARG A 59 -2.91 33.86 -3.59
CA ARG A 59 -3.39 35.25 -3.38
C ARG A 59 -4.89 35.42 -3.64
N GLN A 60 -5.50 34.53 -4.44
CA GLN A 60 -6.94 34.49 -4.66
C GLN A 60 -7.69 33.68 -3.58
N GLY A 61 -7.01 33.31 -2.50
CA GLY A 61 -7.60 32.55 -1.39
C GLY A 61 -7.77 31.06 -1.67
N LYS A 62 -7.07 30.52 -2.67
CA LYS A 62 -7.02 29.07 -2.92
C LYS A 62 -5.95 28.41 -2.04
N PHE A 63 -6.04 27.11 -1.88
CA PHE A 63 -5.05 26.30 -1.17
C PHE A 63 -4.27 25.43 -2.15
N ALA A 64 -2.99 25.19 -1.88
CA ALA A 64 -2.12 24.40 -2.75
C ALA A 64 -1.44 23.25 -2.00
N VAL A 65 -1.53 22.04 -2.56
CA VAL A 65 -0.76 20.87 -2.15
C VAL A 65 0.10 20.42 -3.32
N SER A 66 1.38 20.21 -3.05
CA SER A 66 2.39 19.93 -4.06
C SER A 66 2.92 18.50 -3.97
N LEU A 67 3.21 17.94 -5.13
CA LEU A 67 3.85 16.66 -5.35
C LEU A 67 4.98 16.90 -6.38
N PHE A 68 6.21 16.98 -5.90
CA PHE A 68 7.40 17.15 -6.73
C PHE A 68 8.14 15.82 -6.85
N SER A 69 8.45 15.40 -8.07
CA SER A 69 9.26 14.21 -8.33
C SER A 69 10.75 14.46 -8.05
N TYR A 70 11.49 13.41 -7.71
CA TYR A 70 12.95 13.47 -7.62
C TYR A 70 13.59 13.93 -8.95
N GLU A 71 12.99 13.55 -10.07
CA GLU A 71 13.41 13.83 -11.44
C GLU A 71 13.35 15.32 -11.77
N LEU A 72 12.46 16.09 -11.13
CA LEU A 72 12.51 17.56 -11.19
C LEU A 72 13.87 18.07 -10.72
N GLY A 73 14.39 17.50 -9.63
CA GLY A 73 15.71 17.81 -9.10
C GLY A 73 16.81 17.39 -10.05
N ALA A 74 16.76 16.18 -10.59
CA ALA A 74 17.72 15.73 -11.61
C ALA A 74 17.76 16.69 -12.82
N ALA A 75 16.60 17.14 -13.28
CA ALA A 75 16.49 18.07 -14.40
C ALA A 75 17.04 19.47 -14.07
N LEU A 76 16.82 20.00 -12.86
CA LEU A 76 17.43 21.27 -12.41
C LEU A 76 18.96 21.19 -12.38
N HIS A 77 19.50 20.02 -12.08
CA HIS A 77 20.94 19.74 -12.10
C HIS A 77 21.47 19.28 -13.48
N ASN A 78 20.66 19.37 -14.54
CA ASN A 78 21.01 18.97 -15.92
C ASN A 78 21.43 17.49 -16.06
N ILE A 79 20.86 16.61 -15.26
CA ILE A 79 21.08 15.16 -15.33
C ILE A 79 20.04 14.53 -16.26
N ALA A 80 20.50 13.66 -17.15
CA ALA A 80 19.63 13.02 -18.14
C ALA A 80 18.53 12.16 -17.47
N PRO A 81 17.26 12.29 -17.87
CA PRO A 81 16.17 11.56 -17.24
C PRO A 81 16.23 10.06 -17.58
N HIS A 82 15.57 9.24 -16.76
CA HIS A 82 15.09 7.92 -17.23
C HIS A 82 13.89 8.12 -18.17
N ALA A 83 13.66 7.15 -19.05
CA ALA A 83 12.48 7.21 -19.91
C ALA A 83 11.20 7.02 -19.08
N GLY A 84 10.16 7.81 -19.37
CA GLY A 84 8.78 7.47 -18.99
C GLY A 84 8.14 8.20 -17.80
N GLU A 85 8.83 9.08 -17.08
CA GLU A 85 8.21 9.81 -15.95
C GLU A 85 7.87 11.26 -16.27
N GLN A 86 6.58 11.51 -16.34
CA GLN A 86 5.94 12.81 -16.41
C GLN A 86 4.59 12.74 -15.69
N PRO A 87 4.13 13.84 -15.06
CA PRO A 87 4.79 15.15 -14.95
C PRO A 87 5.91 15.19 -13.90
N LEU A 88 6.83 16.17 -14.00
CA LEU A 88 7.91 16.38 -13.02
C LEU A 88 7.40 17.03 -11.71
N ALA A 89 6.31 17.79 -11.79
CA ALA A 89 5.63 18.38 -10.64
C ALA A 89 4.13 18.48 -10.87
N GLU A 90 3.36 18.25 -9.81
CA GLU A 90 1.92 18.49 -9.75
C GLU A 90 1.62 19.37 -8.52
N ILE A 91 0.82 20.42 -8.71
CA ILE A 91 0.31 21.26 -7.62
C ILE A 91 -1.21 21.25 -7.71
N LEU A 92 -1.84 20.55 -6.78
CA LEU A 92 -3.28 20.42 -6.65
C LEU A 92 -3.83 21.67 -5.96
N LEU A 93 -4.83 22.31 -6.57
CA LEU A 93 -5.50 23.47 -6.02
C LEU A 93 -6.86 23.09 -5.41
N PHE A 94 -7.14 23.63 -4.23
CA PHE A 94 -8.33 23.33 -3.45
C PHE A 94 -9.04 24.60 -2.98
N GLU A 95 -10.35 24.50 -2.77
CA GLU A 95 -11.18 25.58 -2.22
C GLU A 95 -11.15 25.62 -0.70
N HIS A 96 -11.00 24.48 -0.04
CA HIS A 96 -11.11 24.36 1.41
C HIS A 96 -9.88 23.68 2.02
N CYS A 97 -9.52 24.11 3.23
CA CYS A 97 -8.52 23.49 4.09
C CYS A 97 -9.05 23.48 5.52
N GLU A 98 -9.29 22.31 6.08
CA GLU A 98 -9.65 22.12 7.49
C GLU A 98 -8.42 21.68 8.29
N HIS A 99 -8.25 22.25 9.48
CA HIS A 99 -7.20 21.87 10.42
C HIS A 99 -7.74 20.87 11.45
N LEU A 100 -7.05 19.74 11.59
CA LEU A 100 -7.51 18.59 12.36
C LEU A 100 -6.46 18.18 13.39
N ALA A 101 -6.93 17.77 14.57
CA ALA A 101 -6.14 16.98 15.50
C ALA A 101 -6.06 15.52 15.03
N SER A 102 -5.05 14.78 15.51
CA SER A 102 -4.81 13.38 15.16
C SER A 102 -6.03 12.47 15.40
N ALA A 103 -6.80 12.72 16.45
CA ALA A 103 -8.03 11.98 16.74
C ALA A 103 -9.18 12.28 15.74
N GLN A 104 -9.24 13.51 15.21
CA GLN A 104 -10.25 13.88 14.20
C GLN A 104 -9.89 13.27 12.83
N VAL A 105 -8.60 13.18 12.51
CA VAL A 105 -8.12 12.45 11.33
C VAL A 105 -8.57 10.99 11.39
N GLU A 106 -8.38 10.33 12.53
CA GLU A 106 -8.80 8.94 12.72
C GLU A 106 -10.32 8.76 12.53
N ALA A 107 -11.12 9.66 13.11
CA ALA A 107 -12.56 9.65 12.93
C ALA A 107 -12.98 9.85 11.47
N TRP A 108 -12.31 10.77 10.75
CA TRP A 108 -12.55 10.99 9.33
C TRP A 108 -12.19 9.76 8.49
N LEU A 109 -11.02 9.16 8.72
CA LEU A 109 -10.60 7.93 8.02
C LEU A 109 -11.58 6.78 8.27
N ALA A 110 -12.05 6.61 9.51
CA ALA A 110 -13.03 5.59 9.85
C ALA A 110 -14.39 5.83 9.17
N ALA A 111 -14.81 7.09 9.00
CA ALA A 111 -16.04 7.42 8.27
C ALA A 111 -15.92 7.18 6.76
N GLN A 112 -14.74 7.40 6.16
CA GLN A 112 -14.48 7.15 4.73
C GLN A 112 -14.23 5.68 4.40
N ALA A 113 -13.71 4.92 5.36
CA ALA A 113 -13.61 3.47 5.25
C ALA A 113 -15.02 2.87 5.36
N SER A 114 -15.72 2.76 4.23
CA SER A 114 -17.02 2.06 4.13
C SER A 114 -17.00 0.76 4.93
N SER A 115 -18.11 0.46 5.62
CA SER A 115 -18.21 -0.72 6.45
C SER A 115 -17.95 -2.00 5.63
N VAL A 116 -16.99 -2.81 6.07
CA VAL A 116 -16.85 -4.27 5.84
C VAL A 116 -15.79 -4.78 4.83
N ALA A 117 -15.11 -3.96 4.02
CA ALA A 117 -14.04 -4.50 3.14
C ALA A 117 -12.65 -4.46 3.82
N ALA A 118 -11.99 -5.62 3.94
CA ALA A 118 -10.59 -5.67 4.36
C ALA A 118 -9.70 -4.91 3.38
N ALA A 119 -8.68 -4.23 3.89
CA ALA A 119 -7.72 -3.50 3.07
C ALA A 119 -6.31 -4.01 3.35
N GLY A 120 -5.44 -4.09 2.36
CA GLY A 120 -4.09 -4.59 2.59
C GLY A 120 -3.25 -4.71 1.33
N ILE A 121 -2.14 -5.43 1.47
CA ILE A 121 -1.12 -5.59 0.43
C ILE A 121 -0.94 -7.08 0.13
N ALA A 122 -0.73 -7.41 -1.14
CA ALA A 122 -0.48 -8.73 -1.66
C ALA A 122 0.64 -8.68 -2.71
N GLN A 123 1.20 -9.84 -3.10
CA GLN A 123 2.14 -9.96 -4.22
C GLN A 123 3.34 -9.00 -4.17
N VAL A 124 3.99 -8.87 -3.00
CA VAL A 124 5.15 -7.99 -2.87
C VAL A 124 6.37 -8.59 -3.57
N VAL A 125 6.96 -7.85 -4.50
CA VAL A 125 8.14 -8.24 -5.27
C VAL A 125 9.13 -7.08 -5.31
N ALA A 126 10.40 -7.35 -5.01
CA ALA A 126 11.49 -6.38 -5.21
C ALA A 126 12.00 -6.44 -6.66
N ASP A 127 12.31 -5.28 -7.25
CA ASP A 127 12.95 -5.22 -8.57
C ASP A 127 14.46 -5.54 -8.54
N THR A 128 15.03 -5.62 -7.34
CA THR A 128 16.44 -5.89 -7.08
C THR A 128 16.56 -7.00 -6.04
N ASP A 129 17.27 -8.08 -6.38
CA ASP A 129 17.62 -9.15 -5.43
C ASP A 129 18.91 -8.81 -4.64
N GLU A 130 19.22 -9.61 -3.62
CA GLU A 130 20.37 -9.39 -2.74
C GLU A 130 21.72 -9.42 -3.51
N GLY A 131 21.82 -10.23 -4.56
CA GLY A 131 23.02 -10.32 -5.39
C GLY A 131 23.25 -9.06 -6.22
N ALA A 132 22.21 -8.57 -6.88
CA ALA A 132 22.22 -7.31 -7.62
C ALA A 132 22.49 -6.11 -6.70
N PHE A 133 21.86 -6.09 -5.51
CA PHE A 133 22.11 -5.07 -4.49
C PHE A 133 23.56 -5.05 -4.03
N SER A 134 24.16 -6.22 -3.77
CA SER A 134 25.57 -6.35 -3.38
C SER A 134 26.52 -5.86 -4.47
N ALA A 135 26.23 -6.15 -5.74
CA ALA A 135 27.01 -5.66 -6.87
C ALA A 135 26.94 -4.13 -7.01
N ALA A 136 25.77 -3.53 -6.79
CA ALA A 136 25.61 -2.08 -6.79
C ALA A 136 26.41 -1.42 -5.66
N ILE A 137 26.41 -1.99 -4.45
CA ILE A 137 27.22 -1.48 -3.33
C ILE A 137 28.72 -1.57 -3.63
N ALA A 138 29.20 -2.67 -4.20
CA ALA A 138 30.60 -2.78 -4.60
C ALA A 138 30.99 -1.67 -5.60
N ARG A 139 30.11 -1.38 -6.56
CA ARG A 139 30.30 -0.28 -7.52
C ARG A 139 30.30 1.10 -6.85
N ILE A 140 29.48 1.31 -5.82
CA ILE A 140 29.49 2.54 -5.02
C ILE A 140 30.80 2.68 -4.24
N HIS A 141 31.31 1.60 -3.67
CA HIS A 141 32.62 1.61 -3.01
C HIS A 141 33.75 2.00 -3.96
N ASP A 142 33.72 1.53 -5.22
CA ASP A 142 34.69 1.96 -6.24
C ASP A 142 34.64 3.48 -6.45
N TYR A 143 33.44 4.06 -6.54
CA TYR A 143 33.26 5.51 -6.67
C TYR A 143 33.76 6.29 -5.44
N ILE A 144 33.49 5.78 -4.23
CA ILE A 144 33.96 6.39 -2.99
C ILE A 144 35.49 6.30 -2.90
N ALA A 145 36.08 5.16 -3.21
CA ALA A 145 37.54 4.95 -3.20
C ALA A 145 38.26 5.83 -4.23
N ALA A 146 37.62 6.10 -5.37
CA ALA A 146 38.13 7.03 -6.38
C ALA A 146 38.01 8.52 -5.95
N GLY A 147 37.27 8.83 -4.88
CA GLY A 147 37.03 10.19 -4.42
C GLY A 147 35.92 10.93 -5.18
N ASP A 148 35.09 10.22 -5.96
CA ASP A 148 33.99 10.82 -6.73
C ASP A 148 32.84 11.29 -5.83
N THR A 149 32.64 10.61 -4.70
CA THR A 149 31.59 10.90 -3.71
C THR A 149 31.98 10.36 -2.34
N TYR A 150 31.36 10.87 -1.28
CA TYR A 150 31.52 10.39 0.09
C TYR A 150 30.37 9.50 0.56
N GLN A 151 29.19 9.66 -0.05
CA GLN A 151 27.99 8.90 0.31
C GLN A 151 27.07 8.83 -0.92
N VAL A 152 26.46 7.66 -1.15
CA VAL A 152 25.41 7.48 -2.15
C VAL A 152 24.18 6.86 -1.50
N ASN A 153 23.02 7.54 -1.57
CA ASN A 153 21.76 6.92 -1.21
C ASN A 153 21.28 6.04 -2.37
N TYR A 154 21.53 4.73 -2.29
CA TYR A 154 21.12 3.76 -3.29
C TYR A 154 19.74 3.19 -2.97
N THR A 155 18.88 3.08 -3.98
CA THR A 155 17.48 2.69 -3.78
C THR A 155 17.02 1.68 -4.83
N TYR A 156 16.03 0.88 -4.44
CA TYR A 156 15.33 -0.08 -5.30
C TYR A 156 13.81 0.03 -5.07
N ARG A 157 13.00 -0.74 -5.80
CA ARG A 157 11.53 -0.66 -5.74
C ARG A 157 10.92 -1.96 -5.22
N LEU A 158 9.93 -1.80 -4.35
CA LEU A 158 8.97 -2.85 -4.02
C LEU A 158 7.69 -2.59 -4.80
N ARG A 159 7.24 -3.58 -5.57
CA ARG A 159 5.98 -3.58 -6.33
C ARG A 159 5.01 -4.54 -5.69
N PHE A 160 3.73 -4.20 -5.67
CA PHE A 160 2.71 -4.97 -4.95
C PHE A 160 1.30 -4.68 -5.44
N ASP A 161 0.36 -5.50 -4.98
CA ASP A 161 -1.08 -5.31 -5.17
C ASP A 161 -1.68 -4.74 -3.89
N ALA A 162 -2.37 -3.60 -4.00
CA ALA A 162 -3.14 -3.00 -2.91
C ALA A 162 -4.63 -3.25 -3.13
N TYR A 163 -5.30 -3.79 -2.10
CA TYR A 163 -6.73 -4.07 -2.10
C TYR A 163 -7.44 -3.30 -0.98
N GLY A 164 -8.75 -3.12 -1.13
CA GLY A 164 -9.57 -2.28 -0.25
C GLY A 164 -9.44 -0.78 -0.56
N SER A 165 -10.15 0.05 0.20
CA SER A 165 -10.13 1.50 -0.02
C SER A 165 -8.79 2.12 0.42
N VAL A 166 -8.37 3.19 -0.26
CA VAL A 166 -7.14 3.92 0.10
C VAL A 166 -7.21 4.50 1.52
N HIS A 167 -8.40 4.85 2.00
CA HIS A 167 -8.63 5.31 3.37
C HIS A 167 -8.39 4.20 4.40
N ALA A 168 -8.96 3.01 4.18
CA ALA A 168 -8.76 1.86 5.06
C ALA A 168 -7.29 1.43 5.05
N LEU A 169 -6.65 1.36 3.87
CA LEU A 169 -5.24 1.03 3.76
C LEU A 169 -4.35 2.05 4.49
N TYR A 170 -4.60 3.35 4.30
CA TYR A 170 -3.83 4.40 4.97
C TYR A 170 -3.99 4.33 6.49
N ARG A 171 -5.21 4.12 7.01
CA ARG A 171 -5.46 3.95 8.44
C ARG A 171 -4.62 2.83 9.04
N ARG A 172 -4.55 1.67 8.37
CA ARG A 172 -3.72 0.53 8.78
C ARG A 172 -2.22 0.86 8.74
N LEU A 173 -1.76 1.59 7.72
CA LEU A 173 -0.37 2.01 7.60
C LEU A 173 0.01 3.04 8.68
N ARG A 174 -0.89 3.99 8.96
CA ARG A 174 -0.75 5.04 9.98
C ARG A 174 -0.57 4.46 11.37
N GLU A 175 -1.34 3.42 11.73
CA GLU A 175 -1.17 2.69 13.00
C GLU A 175 0.21 2.01 13.11
N ARG A 176 0.69 1.44 12.00
CA ARG A 176 1.97 0.70 11.96
C ARG A 176 3.19 1.61 11.89
N GLN A 177 3.04 2.78 11.28
CA GLN A 177 4.11 3.74 11.03
C GLN A 177 3.62 5.18 11.27
N PRO A 178 3.34 5.55 12.53
CA PRO A 178 2.97 6.91 12.89
C PRO A 178 4.12 7.88 12.62
N VAL A 179 3.82 9.01 11.96
CA VAL A 179 4.81 10.01 11.56
C VAL A 179 4.25 11.44 11.57
N PRO A 180 5.12 12.46 11.70
CA PRO A 180 4.72 13.87 11.70
C PRO A 180 4.41 14.45 10.30
N TYR A 181 4.80 13.78 9.22
CA TYR A 181 4.60 14.25 7.84
C TYR A 181 3.92 13.19 6.96
N GLY A 182 2.88 12.56 7.49
CA GLY A 182 2.02 11.64 6.75
C GLY A 182 1.25 12.36 5.64
N ALA A 183 0.90 11.64 4.59
CA ALA A 183 0.00 12.14 3.57
C ALA A 183 -0.86 11.04 2.95
N LEU A 184 -2.15 11.31 2.76
CA LEU A 184 -3.06 10.51 1.93
C LEU A 184 -3.65 11.44 0.86
N ILE A 185 -3.30 11.20 -0.39
CA ILE A 185 -3.71 12.04 -1.52
C ILE A 185 -4.43 11.18 -2.55
N GLY A 186 -5.71 11.47 -2.81
CA GLY A 186 -6.45 10.93 -3.93
C GLY A 186 -6.29 11.85 -5.13
N LEU A 187 -5.70 11.36 -6.22
CA LEU A 187 -5.44 12.14 -7.43
C LEU A 187 -6.67 12.15 -8.36
N PRO A 188 -6.85 13.20 -9.19
CA PRO A 188 -8.03 13.36 -10.04
C PRO A 188 -8.16 12.29 -11.13
N ASP A 189 -7.07 11.63 -11.51
CA ASP A 189 -7.05 10.53 -12.49
C ASP A 189 -7.31 9.15 -11.85
N GLY A 190 -7.59 9.11 -10.56
CA GLY A 190 -7.84 7.88 -9.80
C GLY A 190 -6.58 7.23 -9.23
N ARG A 191 -5.37 7.74 -9.46
CA ARG A 191 -4.16 7.35 -8.71
C ARG A 191 -4.26 7.80 -7.24
N ALA A 192 -3.37 7.29 -6.39
CA ALA A 192 -3.24 7.78 -5.02
C ALA A 192 -1.79 7.74 -4.51
N ALA A 193 -1.46 8.62 -3.57
CA ALA A 193 -0.19 8.62 -2.85
C ALA A 193 -0.43 8.48 -1.35
N LEU A 194 0.21 7.50 -0.72
CA LEU A 194 0.15 7.25 0.73
C LEU A 194 1.56 7.38 1.31
N SER A 195 1.89 8.52 1.90
CA SER A 195 3.19 8.83 2.48
C SER A 195 3.20 8.62 3.99
N LEU A 196 4.18 7.89 4.50
CA LEU A 196 4.44 7.70 5.92
C LEU A 196 5.82 8.30 6.26
N SER A 197 6.05 9.54 5.79
CA SER A 197 7.34 10.21 5.92
C SER A 197 7.56 10.78 7.32
N PRO A 198 8.70 10.47 7.96
CA PRO A 198 9.15 11.14 9.17
C PRO A 198 10.01 12.38 8.92
N GLU A 199 10.41 12.65 7.67
CA GLU A 199 11.49 13.60 7.35
C GLU A 199 10.98 14.94 6.83
N LEU A 200 11.41 16.01 7.48
CA LEU A 200 11.20 17.38 6.99
C LEU A 200 12.25 17.69 5.92
N PHE A 201 11.80 18.02 4.71
CA PHE A 201 12.69 18.59 3.70
C PHE A 201 13.02 20.04 4.07
N VAL A 202 12.01 20.90 4.08
CA VAL A 202 12.16 22.31 4.44
C VAL A 202 10.82 22.88 4.90
N ARG A 203 10.87 23.73 5.92
CA ARG A 203 9.74 24.55 6.36
C ARG A 203 10.12 26.03 6.28
N HIS A 204 9.18 26.85 5.85
CA HIS A 204 9.26 28.30 5.91
C HIS A 204 8.17 28.82 6.83
N ASP A 205 8.57 29.49 7.91
CA ASP A 205 7.66 30.18 8.82
C ASP A 205 8.12 31.63 8.98
N ASP A 206 7.33 32.57 8.46
CA ASP A 206 7.54 34.01 8.61
C ASP A 206 8.98 34.49 8.28
N GLY A 207 9.55 33.98 7.18
CA GLY A 207 10.90 34.33 6.72
C GLY A 207 12.00 33.39 7.22
N VAL A 208 11.71 32.48 8.15
CA VAL A 208 12.69 31.53 8.69
C VAL A 208 12.57 30.20 7.96
N LEU A 209 13.64 29.78 7.29
CA LEU A 209 13.80 28.44 6.76
C LEU A 209 14.31 27.50 7.86
N THR A 210 13.68 26.33 7.97
CA THR A 210 14.06 25.26 8.89
C THR A 210 14.21 23.96 8.11
N VAL A 211 15.34 23.29 8.30
CA VAL A 211 15.58 21.93 7.81
C VAL A 211 15.98 21.04 8.97
N ARG A 212 15.59 19.77 8.93
CA ARG A 212 15.84 18.83 10.01
C ARG A 212 16.33 17.48 9.47
N PRO A 213 17.62 17.38 9.09
CA PRO A 213 18.19 16.10 8.70
C PRO A 213 18.12 15.07 9.82
N MET A 214 17.82 13.84 9.44
CA MET A 214 17.71 12.70 10.35
C MET A 214 18.70 11.59 9.92
N LYS A 215 19.56 11.16 10.84
CA LYS A 215 20.50 10.05 10.62
C LYS A 215 20.76 9.34 11.94
N GLY A 216 20.75 8.02 11.94
CA GLY A 216 20.86 7.20 13.13
C GLY A 216 19.51 6.91 13.79
N THR A 217 19.21 5.62 13.93
CA THR A 217 17.95 5.13 14.48
C THR A 217 18.24 4.00 15.46
N ALA A 218 17.56 3.99 16.59
CA ALA A 218 17.56 2.88 17.54
C ALA A 218 16.13 2.43 17.85
N ALA A 219 15.93 1.17 18.22
CA ALA A 219 14.61 0.70 18.65
C ALA A 219 14.25 1.35 20.00
N ALA A 220 13.03 1.86 20.14
CA ALA A 220 12.50 2.22 21.44
C ALA A 220 12.02 0.94 22.14
N SER A 221 12.44 0.76 23.38
CA SER A 221 12.08 -0.35 24.26
C SER A 221 10.70 -0.17 24.89
N GLY A 222 10.18 1.06 24.91
CA GLY A 222 8.95 1.43 25.63
C GLY A 222 9.20 1.74 27.11
N ASP A 223 10.37 1.40 27.65
CA ASP A 223 10.81 1.77 29.00
C ASP A 223 11.59 3.09 28.95
N ALA A 224 11.16 4.09 29.71
CA ALA A 224 11.74 5.44 29.66
C ALA A 224 13.22 5.48 30.09
N GLN A 225 13.67 4.59 30.98
CA GLN A 225 15.05 4.57 31.43
C GLN A 225 15.95 3.92 30.39
N GLN A 226 15.54 2.79 29.82
CA GLN A 226 16.24 2.10 28.74
C GLN A 226 16.28 2.97 27.47
N ASP A 227 15.16 3.60 27.11
CA ASP A 227 15.08 4.52 25.97
C ASP A 227 16.04 5.70 26.15
N ARG A 228 16.15 6.27 27.36
CA ARG A 228 17.11 7.35 27.63
C ARG A 228 18.56 6.88 27.52
N LEU A 229 18.87 5.65 27.96
CA LEU A 229 20.21 5.08 27.80
C LEU A 229 20.54 4.83 26.32
N ALA A 230 19.61 4.24 25.57
CA ALA A 230 19.73 4.02 24.13
C ALA A 230 19.85 5.34 23.36
N ALA A 231 19.07 6.36 23.74
CA ALA A 231 19.16 7.69 23.15
C ALA A 231 20.52 8.34 23.39
N ASN A 232 21.03 8.28 24.63
CA ASN A 232 22.37 8.79 24.95
C ASN A 232 23.47 8.03 24.21
N ALA A 233 23.34 6.71 24.06
CA ALA A 233 24.27 5.89 23.29
C ALA A 233 24.26 6.27 21.80
N LEU A 234 23.08 6.40 21.20
CA LEU A 234 22.92 6.82 19.80
C LEU A 234 23.45 8.25 19.57
N ALA A 235 23.17 9.18 20.48
CA ALA A 235 23.66 10.55 20.43
C ALA A 235 25.20 10.63 20.56
N ALA A 236 25.83 9.64 21.20
CA ALA A 236 27.27 9.55 21.38
C ALA A 236 27.99 8.74 20.29
N ASP A 237 27.26 7.95 19.50
CA ASP A 237 27.81 7.05 18.49
C ASP A 237 28.59 7.81 17.41
N THR A 238 29.87 7.46 17.24
CA THR A 238 30.79 8.22 16.40
C THR A 238 30.45 8.11 14.91
N LYS A 239 29.97 6.95 14.45
CA LYS A 239 29.59 6.73 13.04
C LYS A 239 28.36 7.58 12.70
N ASN A 240 27.28 7.42 13.47
CA ASN A 240 26.03 8.14 13.24
C ASN A 240 26.20 9.66 13.34
N ARG A 241 27.01 10.15 14.28
CA ARG A 241 27.32 11.59 14.39
C ARG A 241 28.09 12.11 13.19
N ALA A 242 29.07 11.36 12.69
CA ALA A 242 29.84 11.75 11.52
C ALA A 242 28.93 11.86 10.30
N GLU A 243 28.10 10.86 10.04
CA GLU A 243 27.12 10.89 8.94
C GLU A 243 26.14 12.07 9.09
N ASN A 244 25.57 12.27 10.29
CA ASN A 244 24.64 13.36 10.51
C ASN A 244 25.30 14.73 10.31
N LEU A 245 26.52 14.91 10.81
CA LEU A 245 27.28 16.17 10.67
C LEU A 245 27.57 16.48 9.20
N MET A 246 27.94 15.47 8.41
CA MET A 246 28.16 15.64 6.96
C MET A 246 26.89 16.16 6.26
N ILE A 247 25.72 15.61 6.60
CA ILE A 247 24.44 16.10 6.06
C ILE A 247 24.10 17.50 6.57
N VAL A 248 24.37 17.80 7.85
CA VAL A 248 24.18 19.15 8.40
C VAL A 248 25.02 20.17 7.64
N ASP A 249 26.28 19.87 7.36
CA ASP A 249 27.17 20.79 6.63
C ASP A 249 26.73 20.97 5.18
N LEU A 250 26.26 19.91 4.52
CA LEU A 250 25.64 20.00 3.19
C LEU A 250 24.44 20.95 3.22
N LEU A 251 23.52 20.77 4.17
CA LEU A 251 22.31 21.58 4.27
C LEU A 251 22.59 23.02 4.71
N ARG A 252 23.63 23.26 5.52
CA ARG A 252 24.11 24.62 5.83
C ARG A 252 24.63 25.32 4.60
N ASN A 253 25.37 24.62 3.74
CA ASN A 253 25.85 25.17 2.48
C ASN A 253 24.69 25.50 1.54
N ASP A 254 23.74 24.57 1.40
CA ASP A 254 22.55 24.74 0.57
C ASP A 254 21.70 25.93 1.05
N LEU A 255 21.39 26.02 2.35
CA LEU A 255 20.67 27.16 2.94
C LEU A 255 21.44 28.47 2.79
N GLY A 256 22.77 28.44 2.90
CA GLY A 256 23.63 29.61 2.77
C GLY A 256 23.50 30.35 1.44
N ARG A 257 23.02 29.68 0.38
CA ARG A 257 22.77 30.29 -0.93
C ARG A 257 21.58 31.25 -0.95
N VAL A 258 20.58 31.05 -0.08
CA VAL A 258 19.34 31.83 -0.02
C VAL A 258 19.13 32.54 1.32
N ALA A 259 20.04 32.32 2.27
CA ALA A 259 20.01 32.92 3.59
C ALA A 259 20.64 34.31 3.62
N GLN A 260 20.20 35.14 4.56
CA GLN A 260 20.93 36.34 4.96
C GLN A 260 22.30 35.94 5.52
N THR A 261 23.35 36.66 5.14
CA THR A 261 24.72 36.37 5.59
C THR A 261 24.80 36.30 7.12
N GLY A 262 25.34 35.20 7.65
CA GLY A 262 25.49 34.98 9.09
C GLY A 262 24.23 34.50 9.82
N SER A 263 23.09 34.34 9.13
CA SER A 263 21.84 33.88 9.75
C SER A 263 21.71 32.35 9.87
N VAL A 264 22.54 31.59 9.15
CA VAL A 264 22.53 30.12 9.20
C VAL A 264 23.05 29.65 10.55
N LYS A 265 22.17 29.05 11.37
CA LYS A 265 22.46 28.59 12.73
C LYS A 265 22.06 27.12 12.89
N VAL A 266 22.84 26.40 13.69
CA VAL A 266 22.51 25.04 14.10
C VAL A 266 22.15 25.07 15.58
N ASP A 267 20.86 25.08 15.88
CA ASP A 267 20.37 25.27 17.25
C ASP A 267 20.47 23.99 18.08
N LYS A 268 20.29 22.84 17.43
CA LYS A 268 20.40 21.52 18.04
C LYS A 268 21.17 20.58 17.12
N LEU A 269 22.24 20.01 17.64
CA LEU A 269 23.01 18.95 17.00
C LEU A 269 22.79 17.64 17.75
N PHE A 270 22.57 16.56 17.00
CA PHE A 270 22.49 15.20 17.52
C PHE A 270 21.37 15.02 18.58
N ASP A 271 20.25 15.74 18.41
CA ASP A 271 19.09 15.65 19.30
C ASP A 271 18.34 14.34 19.00
N VAL A 272 18.31 13.43 19.97
CA VAL A 272 17.62 12.15 19.84
C VAL A 272 16.22 12.27 20.40
N GLN A 273 15.24 12.18 19.52
CA GLN A 273 13.83 12.26 19.86
C GLN A 273 13.15 10.91 19.61
N ARG A 274 12.15 10.59 20.42
CA ARG A 274 11.33 9.40 20.23
C ARG A 274 10.26 9.68 19.19
N PHE A 275 10.24 8.87 18.14
CA PHE A 275 9.16 8.81 17.15
C PHE A 275 8.49 7.45 17.27
N SER A 276 7.43 7.39 18.09
CA SER A 276 6.67 6.17 18.37
C SER A 276 7.53 4.99 18.87
N SER A 277 7.87 4.03 18.00
CA SER A 277 8.61 2.81 18.29
C SER A 277 10.11 2.91 18.02
N VAL A 278 10.60 4.08 17.60
CA VAL A 278 12.03 4.31 17.36
C VAL A 278 12.53 5.58 18.05
N LEU A 279 13.81 5.58 18.38
CA LEU A 279 14.59 6.75 18.75
C LEU A 279 15.33 7.21 17.49
N GLN A 280 15.20 8.49 17.16
CA GLN A 280 15.78 9.06 15.95
C GLN A 280 16.65 10.25 16.31
N MET A 281 17.90 10.21 15.85
CA MET A 281 18.76 11.38 15.94
C MET A 281 18.46 12.36 14.80
N THR A 282 18.30 13.63 15.19
CA THR A 282 18.01 14.76 14.30
C THR A 282 18.93 15.94 14.62
N SER A 283 19.19 16.76 13.62
CA SER A 283 19.84 18.06 13.83
C SER A 283 18.98 19.13 13.19
N THR A 284 18.82 20.28 13.83
CA THR A 284 17.96 21.37 13.30
C THR A 284 18.82 22.54 12.87
N VAL A 285 18.67 22.95 11.61
CA VAL A 285 19.35 24.10 11.03
C VAL A 285 18.30 25.14 10.65
N HIS A 286 18.52 26.37 11.09
CA HIS A 286 17.67 27.53 10.77
C HIS A 286 18.44 28.54 9.94
N ALA A 287 17.74 29.24 9.06
CA ALA A 287 18.29 30.37 8.32
C ALA A 287 17.21 31.42 8.06
N GLN A 288 17.58 32.70 8.13
CA GLN A 288 16.68 33.77 7.73
C GLN A 288 16.76 33.94 6.21
N LEU A 289 15.64 33.82 5.50
CA LEU A 289 15.58 34.05 4.06
C LEU A 289 15.99 35.50 3.73
N HIS A 290 16.82 35.69 2.71
CA HIS A 290 17.15 37.05 2.25
C HIS A 290 16.01 37.65 1.42
N GLY A 291 15.81 38.98 1.52
CA GLY A 291 14.62 39.64 0.97
C GLY A 291 14.42 39.52 -0.56
N ALA A 292 15.47 39.18 -1.31
CA ALA A 292 15.39 38.96 -2.76
C ALA A 292 15.09 37.50 -3.19
N ALA A 293 15.06 36.53 -2.28
CA ALA A 293 14.85 35.12 -2.65
C ALA A 293 13.36 34.78 -2.69
N GLY A 294 12.92 34.21 -3.81
CA GLY A 294 11.60 33.62 -4.01
C GLY A 294 11.63 32.09 -3.93
N LEU A 295 10.51 31.45 -4.26
CA LEU A 295 10.43 29.99 -4.37
C LEU A 295 11.42 29.42 -5.42
N PRO A 296 11.60 30.01 -6.62
CA PRO A 296 12.54 29.47 -7.59
C PRO A 296 13.98 29.38 -7.05
N GLU A 297 14.46 30.42 -6.37
CA GLU A 297 15.79 30.44 -5.75
C GLU A 297 15.92 29.40 -4.62
N ILE A 298 14.85 29.21 -3.83
CA ILE A 298 14.82 28.18 -2.79
C ILE A 298 14.91 26.77 -3.40
N PHE A 299 14.18 26.50 -4.49
CA PHE A 299 14.23 25.20 -5.17
C PHE A 299 15.60 24.94 -5.80
N ASP A 300 16.18 25.93 -6.49
CA ASP A 300 17.53 25.83 -7.07
C ASP A 300 18.58 25.55 -5.99
N ALA A 301 18.44 26.20 -4.83
CA ALA A 301 19.37 26.01 -3.71
C ALA A 301 19.15 24.73 -2.91
N LEU A 302 17.93 24.21 -2.76
CA LEU A 302 17.67 23.11 -1.82
C LEU A 302 17.32 21.79 -2.50
N TYR A 303 16.81 21.80 -3.73
CA TYR A 303 16.20 20.63 -4.36
C TYR A 303 17.19 19.84 -5.25
N PRO A 304 17.13 18.48 -5.26
CA PRO A 304 16.41 17.64 -4.32
C PRO A 304 17.13 17.58 -2.97
N CYS A 305 16.46 17.03 -1.95
CA CYS A 305 17.00 17.00 -0.60
C CYS A 305 18.36 16.28 -0.51
N GLY A 306 19.31 16.87 0.22
CA GLY A 306 20.67 16.35 0.35
C GLY A 306 20.75 14.97 1.02
N SER A 307 19.85 14.67 1.96
CA SER A 307 19.85 13.41 2.72
C SER A 307 19.53 12.17 1.88
N ILE A 308 18.79 12.35 0.78
CA ILE A 308 18.37 11.27 -0.13
C ILE A 308 19.20 11.18 -1.42
N THR A 309 20.25 12.00 -1.52
CA THR A 309 21.24 11.97 -2.59
C THR A 309 22.59 11.54 -2.02
N GLY A 310 23.39 12.51 -1.56
CA GLY A 310 24.73 12.36 -1.03
C GLY A 310 25.62 13.54 -1.42
N ALA A 311 26.91 13.45 -1.12
CA ALA A 311 27.83 14.57 -1.24
C ALA A 311 29.11 14.18 -2.00
N PRO A 312 29.56 14.95 -3.01
CA PRO A 312 28.91 16.13 -3.61
C PRO A 312 27.61 15.79 -4.38
N LYS A 313 26.57 16.63 -4.24
CA LYS A 313 25.20 16.36 -4.72
C LYS A 313 25.15 16.00 -6.21
N HIS A 314 25.65 16.88 -7.08
CA HIS A 314 25.58 16.70 -8.53
C HIS A 314 26.25 15.41 -9.01
N ARG A 315 27.49 15.13 -8.58
CA ARG A 315 28.21 13.90 -8.96
C ARG A 315 27.52 12.65 -8.41
N THR A 316 27.03 12.70 -7.18
CA THR A 316 26.28 11.59 -6.57
C THR A 316 24.99 11.27 -7.33
N MET A 317 24.26 12.29 -7.79
CA MET A 317 23.04 12.08 -8.58
C MET A 317 23.33 11.44 -9.95
N GLN A 318 24.49 11.73 -10.57
CA GLN A 318 24.92 11.02 -11.79
C GLN A 318 25.20 9.54 -11.51
N ILE A 319 25.83 9.22 -10.38
CA ILE A 319 26.08 7.84 -9.95
C ILE A 319 24.75 7.11 -9.69
N ILE A 320 23.81 7.76 -8.98
CA ILE A 320 22.45 7.24 -8.77
C ILE A 320 21.79 6.93 -10.11
N ARG A 321 21.86 7.86 -11.06
CA ARG A 321 21.29 7.70 -12.41
C ARG A 321 21.87 6.52 -13.19
N GLU A 322 23.15 6.22 -12.99
CA GLU A 322 23.84 5.07 -13.59
C GLU A 322 23.43 3.74 -12.96
N LEU A 323 23.32 3.71 -11.62
CA LEU A 323 23.12 2.47 -10.86
C LEU A 323 21.65 2.06 -10.72
N GLU A 324 20.72 3.01 -10.67
CA GLU A 324 19.29 2.73 -10.55
C GLU A 324 18.67 2.50 -11.94
N THR A 325 17.98 1.37 -12.10
CA THR A 325 17.36 0.99 -13.39
C THR A 325 16.04 1.71 -13.66
N ASN A 326 15.37 2.15 -12.60
CA ASN A 326 14.07 2.81 -12.65
C ASN A 326 14.19 4.22 -12.05
N PRO A 327 13.41 5.19 -12.54
CA PRO A 327 13.28 6.48 -11.88
C PRO A 327 12.69 6.35 -10.47
N ARG A 328 12.81 7.41 -9.67
CA ARG A 328 12.29 7.48 -8.29
C ARG A 328 10.88 8.03 -8.24
N GLY A 329 10.49 8.90 -9.17
CA GLY A 329 9.19 9.53 -9.21
C GLY A 329 8.94 10.35 -7.96
N LEU A 330 7.76 10.20 -7.35
CA LEU A 330 7.44 10.91 -6.11
C LEU A 330 8.38 10.50 -4.96
N TYR A 331 8.89 9.26 -4.93
CA TYR A 331 9.78 8.81 -3.86
C TYR A 331 11.06 9.64 -3.82
N THR A 332 11.47 10.11 -2.64
CA THR A 332 12.59 11.04 -2.43
C THR A 332 12.49 12.40 -3.13
N GLY A 333 11.31 12.75 -3.66
CA GLY A 333 10.98 14.08 -4.16
C GLY A 333 10.58 15.04 -3.04
N ALA A 334 9.42 15.69 -3.15
CA ALA A 334 8.81 16.45 -2.06
C ALA A 334 7.28 16.44 -2.07
N ILE A 335 6.66 16.33 -0.89
CA ILE A 335 5.21 16.50 -0.69
C ILE A 335 4.97 17.57 0.36
N GLY A 336 4.03 18.48 0.12
CA GLY A 336 3.64 19.43 1.16
C GLY A 336 2.72 20.54 0.70
N TYR A 337 2.54 21.55 1.55
CA TYR A 337 1.60 22.65 1.32
C TYR A 337 2.28 24.00 1.17
N PHE A 338 1.57 24.94 0.55
CA PHE A 338 1.88 26.36 0.53
C PHE A 338 0.65 27.15 1.00
N ASP A 339 0.84 28.02 1.99
CA ASP A 339 -0.19 28.91 2.50
C ASP A 339 -0.16 30.26 1.76
N PRO A 340 -1.28 31.00 1.71
CA PRO A 340 -1.31 32.35 1.17
C PRO A 340 -0.37 33.30 1.96
N PRO A 341 0.30 34.24 1.28
CA PRO A 341 1.13 35.23 1.95
C PRO A 341 0.30 36.12 2.87
N ARG A 342 0.81 36.41 4.05
CA ARG A 342 0.24 37.44 4.94
C ARG A 342 0.51 38.82 4.33
N ALA A 343 -0.35 39.81 4.61
CA ALA A 343 -0.34 41.12 3.94
C ALA A 343 1.00 41.89 3.93
N ALA A 344 1.95 41.53 4.82
CA ALA A 344 3.27 42.15 4.92
C ALA A 344 4.43 41.32 4.32
N GLN A 345 4.17 40.13 3.76
CA GLN A 345 5.20 39.19 3.30
C GLN A 345 5.05 38.85 1.81
N ALA A 346 6.18 38.65 1.13
CA ALA A 346 6.20 38.22 -0.27
C ALA A 346 5.82 36.74 -0.46
N LEU A 347 6.16 35.91 0.53
CA LEU A 347 5.96 34.46 0.55
C LEU A 347 5.09 34.07 1.75
N GLY A 348 4.15 33.16 1.54
CA GLY A 348 3.44 32.51 2.63
C GLY A 348 4.26 31.41 3.29
N ASN A 349 3.72 30.87 4.39
CA ASN A 349 4.34 29.74 5.05
C ASN A 349 4.19 28.48 4.18
N PHE A 350 5.18 27.61 4.21
CA PHE A 350 5.10 26.33 3.50
C PHE A 350 5.87 25.27 4.26
N CYS A 351 5.50 24.01 4.04
CA CYS A 351 6.19 22.88 4.63
C CYS A 351 6.24 21.78 3.59
N LEU A 352 7.44 21.31 3.28
CA LEU A 352 7.69 20.19 2.39
C LEU A 352 8.37 19.06 3.18
N SER A 353 7.88 17.85 3.00
CA SER A 353 8.47 16.61 3.52
C SER A 353 9.27 15.90 2.43
N VAL A 354 10.18 15.01 2.83
CA VAL A 354 10.82 14.07 1.90
C VAL A 354 9.96 12.81 1.84
N PRO A 355 9.26 12.50 0.74
CA PRO A 355 8.43 11.30 0.61
C PRO A 355 9.28 10.02 0.57
N ILE A 356 9.64 9.54 1.77
CA ILE A 356 10.16 8.22 2.05
C ILE A 356 9.07 7.42 2.78
N ARG A 357 9.11 6.09 2.67
CA ARG A 357 8.02 5.22 3.14
C ARG A 357 6.69 5.62 2.48
N THR A 358 6.72 5.88 1.18
CA THR A 358 5.61 6.40 0.40
C THR A 358 5.20 5.41 -0.67
N LEU A 359 3.93 5.02 -0.67
CA LEU A 359 3.32 4.16 -1.67
C LEU A 359 2.72 5.05 -2.76
N GLN A 360 3.06 4.76 -4.01
CA GLN A 360 2.41 5.30 -5.20
C GLN A 360 1.47 4.23 -5.75
N LEU A 361 0.17 4.50 -5.78
CA LEU A 361 -0.87 3.57 -6.22
C LEU A 361 -1.42 4.01 -7.57
N GLN A 362 -1.44 3.09 -8.51
CA GLN A 362 -2.08 3.28 -9.82
C GLN A 362 -3.60 3.32 -9.69
N VAL A 363 -4.26 3.67 -10.80
CA VAL A 363 -5.71 3.56 -10.97
C VAL A 363 -6.13 2.12 -10.67
N PRO A 364 -7.25 1.88 -9.96
CA PRO A 364 -7.68 0.51 -9.68
C PRO A 364 -8.03 -0.16 -11.01
N ASN A 365 -7.66 -1.43 -11.14
CA ASN A 365 -8.15 -2.26 -12.23
C ASN A 365 -9.65 -2.57 -12.04
N GLN A 366 -10.23 -3.32 -12.96
CA GLN A 366 -11.63 -3.73 -12.86
C GLN A 366 -11.93 -4.46 -11.55
N ASP A 367 -10.97 -5.21 -11.00
CA ASP A 367 -11.04 -5.96 -9.74
C ASP A 367 -10.91 -5.10 -8.46
N GLY A 368 -10.87 -3.77 -8.60
CA GLY A 368 -10.65 -2.84 -7.49
C GLY A 368 -9.22 -2.86 -6.94
N ILE A 369 -8.32 -3.63 -7.56
CA ILE A 369 -6.91 -3.79 -7.15
C ILE A 369 -6.08 -2.69 -7.78
N ARG A 370 -5.23 -2.07 -6.95
CA ARG A 370 -4.29 -1.05 -7.38
C ARG A 370 -2.90 -1.66 -7.43
N LYS A 371 -2.23 -1.59 -8.57
CA LYS A 371 -0.78 -1.83 -8.62
C LYS A 371 -0.09 -0.70 -7.87
N GLY A 372 0.78 -1.05 -6.94
CA GLY A 372 1.50 -0.10 -6.11
C GLY A 372 3.00 -0.26 -6.24
N GLU A 373 3.71 0.84 -5.98
CA GLU A 373 5.16 0.86 -5.88
C GLU A 373 5.61 1.68 -4.66
N MET A 374 6.68 1.24 -3.99
CA MET A 374 7.33 1.95 -2.91
C MET A 374 8.85 1.84 -3.06
N GLY A 375 9.54 2.98 -3.00
CA GLY A 375 11.00 3.00 -2.96
C GLY A 375 11.56 2.69 -1.56
N VAL A 376 12.66 1.97 -1.54
CA VAL A 376 13.42 1.63 -0.33
C VAL A 376 14.90 1.81 -0.63
N GLY A 377 15.69 2.27 0.34
CA GLY A 377 17.12 2.45 0.13
C GLY A 377 17.94 2.63 1.39
N ALA A 378 19.23 2.79 1.16
CA ALA A 378 20.28 2.91 2.17
C ALA A 378 21.32 3.94 1.75
N GLY A 379 21.86 4.65 2.73
CA GLY A 379 22.95 5.61 2.52
C GLY A 379 24.28 4.90 2.65
N ILE A 380 24.91 4.61 1.51
CA ILE A 380 26.15 3.84 1.44
C ILE A 380 27.34 4.75 1.64
N VAL A 381 28.21 4.40 2.60
CA VAL A 381 29.49 5.05 2.90
C VAL A 381 30.64 4.05 2.73
N HIS A 382 31.89 4.48 2.91
CA HIS A 382 33.06 3.61 2.72
C HIS A 382 33.02 2.32 3.56
N ASP A 383 32.50 2.39 4.79
CA ASP A 383 32.46 1.28 5.75
C ASP A 383 31.12 0.51 5.70
N SER A 384 30.28 0.72 4.69
CA SER A 384 29.00 0.01 4.54
C SER A 384 29.22 -1.46 4.18
N VAL A 385 28.42 -2.35 4.78
CA VAL A 385 28.45 -3.79 4.50
C VAL A 385 27.16 -4.18 3.78
N ALA A 386 27.26 -4.75 2.59
CA ALA A 386 26.11 -4.94 1.71
C ALA A 386 24.95 -5.73 2.36
N ALA A 387 25.26 -6.80 3.10
CA ALA A 387 24.25 -7.60 3.80
C ALA A 387 23.52 -6.80 4.88
N ASP A 388 24.25 -5.99 5.65
CA ASP A 388 23.68 -5.17 6.73
C ASP A 388 22.77 -4.06 6.15
N GLU A 389 23.21 -3.42 5.05
CA GLU A 389 22.42 -2.39 4.36
C GLU A 389 21.16 -2.97 3.71
N TYR A 390 21.23 -4.20 3.18
CA TYR A 390 20.07 -4.90 2.63
C TYR A 390 19.03 -5.22 3.71
N GLU A 391 19.48 -5.72 4.87
CA GLU A 391 18.61 -5.95 6.02
C GLU A 391 18.03 -4.64 6.58
N GLU A 392 18.80 -3.54 6.60
CA GLU A 392 18.28 -2.21 6.94
C GLU A 392 17.15 -1.78 5.99
N CYS A 393 17.30 -1.99 4.68
CA CYS A 393 16.24 -1.75 3.72
C CYS A 393 14.98 -2.57 4.03
N ARG A 394 15.11 -3.86 4.32
CA ARG A 394 13.97 -4.72 4.71
C ARG A 394 13.29 -4.24 5.99
N LEU A 395 14.06 -3.80 6.98
CA LEU A 395 13.54 -3.21 8.21
C LEU A 395 12.73 -1.93 7.94
N LYS A 396 13.24 -1.04 7.06
CA LYS A 396 12.52 0.18 6.64
C LYS A 396 11.22 -0.14 5.91
N ALA A 397 11.15 -1.26 5.20
CA ALA A 397 9.96 -1.71 4.48
C ALA A 397 8.95 -2.49 5.36
N ARG A 398 9.32 -2.88 6.59
CA ARG A 398 8.54 -3.78 7.47
C ARG A 398 7.12 -3.29 7.77
N PHE A 399 6.90 -1.97 7.80
CA PHE A 399 5.56 -1.42 7.99
C PHE A 399 4.60 -1.82 6.85
N LEU A 400 5.12 -1.98 5.62
CA LEU A 400 4.40 -2.48 4.45
C LEU A 400 4.37 -4.01 4.42
N ILE A 401 5.54 -4.65 4.37
CA ILE A 401 5.66 -6.11 4.11
C ILE A 401 5.16 -6.97 5.27
N GLY A 402 5.18 -6.46 6.49
CA GLY A 402 4.72 -7.19 7.68
C GLY A 402 3.23 -6.97 7.97
N MET A 403 2.48 -6.32 7.07
CA MET A 403 1.07 -6.02 7.28
C MET A 403 0.26 -7.32 7.33
N GLN A 404 -0.44 -7.52 8.46
CA GLN A 404 -1.18 -8.76 8.66
C GLN A 404 -2.47 -8.79 7.83
N ALA A 405 -2.92 -9.94 7.35
CA ALA A 405 -4.23 -10.10 6.76
C ALA A 405 -5.30 -10.03 7.86
N GLU A 406 -6.42 -9.37 7.58
CA GLU A 406 -7.58 -9.29 8.51
C GLU A 406 -8.50 -10.50 8.38
N PHE A 407 -8.01 -11.58 7.76
CA PHE A 407 -8.77 -12.76 7.42
C PHE A 407 -7.92 -14.01 7.47
N GLU A 408 -8.59 -15.16 7.53
CA GLU A 408 -7.95 -16.48 7.44
C GLU A 408 -8.26 -17.09 6.08
N LEU A 409 -7.34 -17.91 5.57
CA LEU A 409 -7.62 -18.81 4.46
C LEU A 409 -8.24 -20.08 5.04
N PHE A 410 -9.30 -20.61 4.45
CA PHE A 410 -9.91 -21.81 5.00
C PHE A 410 -10.35 -22.81 3.95
N GLU A 411 -10.40 -24.06 4.38
CA GLU A 411 -10.92 -25.19 3.62
C GLU A 411 -12.01 -25.91 4.40
N THR A 412 -13.02 -26.38 3.67
CA THR A 412 -14.09 -27.24 4.21
C THR A 412 -14.12 -28.51 3.38
N MET A 413 -13.88 -29.64 4.03
CA MET A 413 -13.51 -30.89 3.42
C MET A 413 -14.38 -32.04 3.92
N TYR A 414 -14.64 -32.99 3.05
CA TYR A 414 -15.11 -34.32 3.42
C TYR A 414 -13.92 -35.15 3.90
N ALA A 415 -14.07 -35.81 5.05
CA ALA A 415 -13.03 -36.71 5.55
C ALA A 415 -13.60 -37.93 6.28
N THR A 416 -12.91 -39.06 6.16
CA THR A 416 -13.13 -40.30 6.94
C THR A 416 -11.83 -40.73 7.60
N ARG A 417 -11.89 -41.64 8.58
CA ARG A 417 -10.69 -42.26 9.15
C ARG A 417 -9.95 -43.13 8.13
N ALA A 418 -10.69 -43.88 7.32
CA ALA A 418 -10.13 -44.85 6.38
C ALA A 418 -9.46 -44.20 5.15
N ASP A 419 -10.12 -43.21 4.55
CA ASP A 419 -9.68 -42.62 3.27
C ASP A 419 -9.03 -41.25 3.45
N GLY A 420 -9.03 -40.72 4.67
CA GLY A 420 -8.55 -39.37 4.96
C GLY A 420 -9.42 -38.29 4.31
N VAL A 421 -8.77 -37.21 3.88
CA VAL A 421 -9.42 -36.06 3.25
C VAL A 421 -9.63 -36.31 1.75
N ARG A 422 -10.88 -36.20 1.29
CA ARG A 422 -11.21 -36.29 -0.14
C ARG A 422 -10.64 -35.09 -0.91
N HIS A 423 -10.05 -35.35 -2.07
CA HIS A 423 -9.44 -34.33 -2.95
C HIS A 423 -8.35 -33.48 -2.27
N LEU A 424 -7.61 -34.04 -1.31
CA LEU A 424 -6.62 -33.32 -0.50
C LEU A 424 -5.66 -32.47 -1.34
N ASP A 425 -5.08 -33.03 -2.40
CA ASP A 425 -4.10 -32.31 -3.23
C ASP A 425 -4.69 -31.05 -3.89
N ARG A 426 -5.96 -31.10 -4.31
CA ARG A 426 -6.66 -29.94 -4.90
C ARG A 426 -6.97 -28.88 -3.85
N HIS A 427 -7.32 -29.29 -2.63
CA HIS A 427 -7.48 -28.35 -1.50
C HIS A 427 -6.15 -27.65 -1.19
N LEU A 428 -5.06 -28.40 -1.11
CA LEU A 428 -3.74 -27.87 -0.82
C LEU A 428 -3.25 -26.95 -1.94
N GLN A 429 -3.46 -27.30 -3.20
CA GLN A 429 -3.13 -26.45 -4.35
C GLN A 429 -3.86 -25.08 -4.28
N ARG A 430 -5.17 -25.08 -4.01
CA ARG A 430 -5.93 -23.83 -3.88
C ARG A 430 -5.48 -22.99 -2.68
N LEU A 431 -5.23 -23.66 -1.56
CA LEU A 431 -4.73 -23.02 -0.34
C LEU A 431 -3.35 -22.40 -0.58
N ALA A 432 -2.43 -23.12 -1.23
CA ALA A 432 -1.10 -22.67 -1.60
C ALA A 432 -1.14 -21.47 -2.55
N ALA A 433 -2.00 -21.48 -3.56
CA ALA A 433 -2.17 -20.36 -4.49
C ALA A 433 -2.62 -19.08 -3.77
N SER A 434 -3.59 -19.20 -2.86
CA SER A 434 -4.07 -18.07 -2.05
C SER A 434 -3.01 -17.62 -1.03
N ALA A 435 -2.30 -18.58 -0.41
CA ALA A 435 -1.24 -18.28 0.53
C ALA A 435 -0.08 -17.53 -0.13
N THR A 436 0.32 -17.95 -1.32
CA THR A 436 1.34 -17.25 -2.11
C THR A 436 0.90 -15.82 -2.43
N TYR A 437 -0.34 -15.65 -2.90
CA TYR A 437 -0.87 -14.33 -3.26
C TYR A 437 -0.86 -13.34 -2.08
N PHE A 438 -1.36 -13.77 -0.92
CA PHE A 438 -1.44 -12.92 0.28
C PHE A 438 -0.22 -13.03 1.22
N SER A 439 0.85 -13.70 0.79
CA SER A 439 2.07 -13.92 1.59
C SER A 439 1.79 -14.59 2.96
N PHE A 440 0.92 -15.60 2.99
CA PHE A 440 0.74 -16.47 4.15
C PHE A 440 1.89 -17.47 4.25
N SER A 441 2.35 -17.74 5.46
CA SER A 441 3.29 -18.82 5.72
C SER A 441 2.61 -20.17 5.47
N TYR A 442 3.08 -20.89 4.45
CA TYR A 442 2.49 -22.14 3.99
C TYR A 442 3.54 -23.26 4.00
N ASP A 443 3.25 -24.32 4.76
CA ASP A 443 4.08 -25.51 4.87
C ASP A 443 3.20 -26.73 4.60
N GLU A 444 3.28 -27.25 3.37
CA GLU A 444 2.39 -28.32 2.91
C GLU A 444 2.53 -29.58 3.76
N GLU A 445 3.77 -29.96 4.11
CA GLU A 445 4.05 -31.17 4.88
C GLU A 445 3.43 -31.10 6.27
N LYS A 446 3.59 -29.96 6.96
CA LYS A 446 2.94 -29.74 8.27
C LYS A 446 1.42 -29.77 8.17
N ILE A 447 0.84 -29.17 7.14
CA ILE A 447 -0.61 -29.16 6.93
C ILE A 447 -1.12 -30.59 6.67
N ARG A 448 -0.45 -31.36 5.81
CA ARG A 448 -0.79 -32.77 5.55
C ARG A 448 -0.75 -33.61 6.82
N ALA A 449 0.32 -33.47 7.61
CA ALA A 449 0.48 -34.19 8.87
C ALA A 449 -0.64 -33.85 9.87
N ALA A 450 -0.99 -32.56 10.00
CA ALA A 450 -2.06 -32.11 10.88
C ALA A 450 -3.44 -32.64 10.47
N LEU A 451 -3.75 -32.64 9.16
CA LEU A 451 -4.99 -33.18 8.63
C LEU A 451 -5.08 -34.70 8.82
N HIS A 452 -3.98 -35.42 8.55
CA HIS A 452 -3.91 -36.86 8.77
C HIS A 452 -4.12 -37.21 10.26
N ALA A 453 -3.45 -36.50 11.17
CA ALA A 453 -3.64 -36.68 12.61
C ALA A 453 -5.08 -36.43 13.03
N ALA A 454 -5.74 -35.40 12.50
CA ALA A 454 -7.15 -35.14 12.77
C ALA A 454 -8.04 -36.30 12.28
N CYS A 455 -7.84 -36.80 11.06
CA CYS A 455 -8.60 -37.94 10.53
C CYS A 455 -8.43 -39.22 11.36
N ALA A 456 -7.24 -39.46 11.91
CA ALA A 456 -6.96 -40.62 12.74
C ALA A 456 -7.76 -40.67 14.05
N THR A 457 -8.29 -39.52 14.51
CA THR A 457 -9.14 -39.42 15.71
C THR A 457 -10.63 -39.70 15.45
N PHE A 458 -11.03 -39.92 14.20
CA PHE A 458 -12.43 -40.12 13.85
C PHE A 458 -12.90 -41.56 14.13
N ASP A 459 -14.19 -41.75 14.38
CA ASP A 459 -14.77 -43.09 14.45
C ASP A 459 -14.85 -43.70 13.05
N ASP A 460 -14.54 -45.00 12.92
CA ASP A 460 -14.40 -45.70 11.63
C ASP A 460 -15.68 -45.66 10.76
N ALA A 461 -16.84 -45.48 11.37
CA ALA A 461 -18.13 -45.55 10.69
C ALA A 461 -18.71 -44.19 10.24
N SER A 462 -18.05 -43.06 10.53
CA SER A 462 -18.66 -41.73 10.31
C SER A 462 -17.87 -40.81 9.39
N ALA A 463 -18.51 -40.37 8.32
CA ALA A 463 -18.02 -39.25 7.52
C ALA A 463 -18.13 -37.94 8.30
N ARG A 464 -17.11 -37.09 8.20
CA ARG A 464 -17.06 -35.82 8.92
C ARG A 464 -16.84 -34.64 7.98
N ARG A 465 -17.43 -33.52 8.35
CA ARG A 465 -17.06 -32.19 7.86
C ARG A 465 -15.82 -31.75 8.63
N LEU A 466 -14.69 -31.62 7.94
CA LEU A 466 -13.45 -31.09 8.48
C LEU A 466 -13.25 -29.67 7.97
N ARG A 467 -13.10 -28.70 8.88
CA ARG A 467 -12.75 -27.31 8.57
C ARG A 467 -11.31 -27.07 9.00
N PHE A 468 -10.48 -26.62 8.07
CA PHE A 468 -9.11 -26.18 8.32
C PHE A 468 -9.05 -24.66 8.07
N ALA A 469 -8.52 -23.89 9.01
CA ALA A 469 -8.30 -22.46 8.82
C ALA A 469 -6.84 -22.10 9.11
N LEU A 470 -6.22 -21.38 8.19
CA LEU A 470 -4.82 -20.94 8.20
C LEU A 470 -4.76 -19.44 8.44
N LYS A 471 -3.98 -19.04 9.44
CA LYS A 471 -3.59 -17.65 9.68
C LYS A 471 -2.33 -17.32 8.91
N GLN A 472 -2.05 -16.03 8.71
CA GLN A 472 -0.93 -15.59 7.88
C GLN A 472 0.44 -15.97 8.44
N ASP A 473 0.57 -16.10 9.77
CA ASP A 473 1.78 -16.58 10.44
C ASP A 473 2.01 -18.10 10.30
N GLY A 474 1.11 -18.82 9.63
CA GLY A 474 1.17 -20.27 9.43
C GLY A 474 0.55 -21.09 10.56
N SER A 475 0.12 -20.44 11.65
CA SER A 475 -0.70 -21.11 12.65
C SER A 475 -2.06 -21.49 12.06
N HIS A 476 -2.62 -22.61 12.53
CA HIS A 476 -3.85 -23.14 11.97
C HIS A 476 -4.77 -23.73 13.02
N THR A 477 -6.05 -23.82 12.68
CA THR A 477 -7.07 -24.50 13.49
C THR A 477 -7.78 -25.57 12.67
N ILE A 478 -8.12 -26.68 13.32
CA ILE A 478 -8.89 -27.77 12.73
C ILE A 478 -10.12 -28.01 13.58
N GLN A 479 -11.29 -28.01 12.94
CA GLN A 479 -12.57 -28.33 13.57
C GLN A 479 -13.24 -29.46 12.78
N SER A 480 -13.90 -30.38 13.48
CA SER A 480 -14.64 -31.46 12.82
C SER A 480 -16.04 -31.65 13.41
N ALA A 481 -17.00 -31.99 12.57
CA ALA A 481 -18.36 -32.34 12.97
C ALA A 481 -18.84 -33.54 12.13
N VAL A 482 -19.72 -34.37 12.70
CA VAL A 482 -20.36 -35.47 11.98
C VAL A 482 -21.14 -34.89 10.79
N LEU A 483 -21.01 -35.53 9.63
CA LEU A 483 -21.66 -35.09 8.41
C LEU A 483 -23.07 -35.68 8.31
N THR A 484 -24.10 -34.89 8.65
CA THR A 484 -25.51 -35.32 8.51
C THR A 484 -25.89 -35.53 7.05
N PRO A 485 -26.59 -36.62 6.68
CA PRO A 485 -27.10 -36.83 5.32
C PRO A 485 -27.99 -35.68 4.81
N LEU A 486 -28.02 -35.48 3.49
CA LEU A 486 -28.92 -34.53 2.84
C LEU A 486 -30.15 -35.26 2.30
N VAL A 487 -31.27 -34.55 2.25
CA VAL A 487 -32.45 -34.98 1.48
C VAL A 487 -32.31 -34.42 0.07
N GLU A 488 -32.36 -35.31 -0.92
CA GLU A 488 -32.20 -34.96 -2.34
C GLU A 488 -33.53 -35.07 -3.10
N PRO A 489 -33.77 -34.23 -4.13
CA PRO A 489 -32.91 -33.12 -4.58
C PRO A 489 -32.94 -31.95 -3.59
N VAL A 490 -31.83 -31.21 -3.52
CA VAL A 490 -31.75 -30.02 -2.69
C VAL A 490 -32.45 -28.82 -3.34
N LYS A 491 -33.05 -27.95 -2.53
CA LYS A 491 -33.68 -26.71 -3.02
C LYS A 491 -32.66 -25.56 -3.04
N ILE A 492 -32.66 -24.77 -4.10
CA ILE A 492 -31.83 -23.57 -4.26
C ILE A 492 -32.73 -22.36 -4.42
N LEU A 493 -32.48 -21.32 -3.64
CA LEU A 493 -33.12 -20.01 -3.75
C LEU A 493 -32.25 -19.07 -4.58
N LEU A 494 -32.78 -17.94 -5.03
CA LEU A 494 -32.00 -16.87 -5.65
C LEU A 494 -31.66 -15.81 -4.60
N ALA A 495 -30.41 -15.36 -4.59
CA ALA A 495 -30.00 -14.22 -3.78
C ALA A 495 -30.55 -12.93 -4.40
N GLU A 496 -31.07 -12.02 -3.57
CA GLU A 496 -31.55 -10.70 -4.03
C GLU A 496 -30.40 -9.76 -4.38
N GLN A 497 -29.25 -9.94 -3.74
CA GLN A 497 -28.08 -9.09 -3.92
C GLN A 497 -27.19 -9.62 -5.04
N ALA A 498 -26.82 -8.75 -5.97
CA ALA A 498 -25.83 -9.05 -6.98
C ALA A 498 -24.41 -8.98 -6.42
N VAL A 499 -23.50 -9.79 -6.97
CA VAL A 499 -22.07 -9.74 -6.65
C VAL A 499 -21.29 -8.98 -7.72
N ASP A 500 -20.24 -8.28 -7.33
CA ASP A 500 -19.30 -7.72 -8.30
C ASP A 500 -18.34 -8.83 -8.76
N ALA A 501 -18.39 -9.19 -10.04
CA ALA A 501 -17.59 -10.30 -10.57
C ALA A 501 -16.07 -10.08 -10.45
N SER A 502 -15.68 -8.83 -10.23
CA SER A 502 -14.31 -8.38 -10.12
C SER A 502 -13.77 -8.46 -8.69
N ASP A 503 -14.62 -8.68 -7.68
CA ASP A 503 -14.21 -8.75 -6.28
C ASP A 503 -13.15 -9.85 -6.05
N LEU A 504 -11.98 -9.41 -5.58
CA LEU A 504 -10.83 -10.25 -5.26
C LEU A 504 -11.20 -11.44 -4.37
N PHE A 505 -12.05 -11.23 -3.36
CA PHE A 505 -12.38 -12.26 -2.38
C PHE A 505 -13.31 -13.34 -2.93
N LEU A 506 -13.85 -13.17 -4.14
CA LEU A 506 -14.53 -14.26 -4.84
C LEU A 506 -13.54 -15.31 -5.33
N ARG A 507 -12.29 -14.93 -5.64
CA ARG A 507 -11.27 -15.84 -6.19
C ARG A 507 -10.51 -16.61 -5.12
N HIS A 508 -10.66 -16.22 -3.85
CA HIS A 508 -9.94 -16.79 -2.73
C HIS A 508 -10.90 -17.24 -1.62
N LYS A 509 -10.64 -18.43 -1.04
CA LYS A 509 -11.48 -18.95 0.03
C LYS A 509 -11.04 -18.38 1.38
N THR A 510 -11.44 -17.14 1.64
CA THR A 510 -11.11 -16.40 2.87
C THR A 510 -12.30 -16.36 3.82
N THR A 511 -12.09 -15.93 5.07
CA THR A 511 -13.17 -15.63 6.02
C THR A 511 -13.97 -14.36 5.68
N ILE A 512 -13.59 -13.59 4.66
CA ILE A 512 -14.36 -12.43 4.18
C ILE A 512 -15.47 -12.93 3.27
N ARG A 513 -16.53 -13.46 3.88
CA ARG A 513 -17.65 -14.10 3.17
C ARG A 513 -19.00 -13.80 3.84
N THR A 514 -19.13 -12.68 4.53
CA THR A 514 -20.33 -12.32 5.32
C THR A 514 -21.62 -12.42 4.50
N ALA A 515 -21.63 -11.92 3.26
CA ALA A 515 -22.79 -12.00 2.37
C ALA A 515 -23.14 -13.46 1.99
N TYR A 516 -22.14 -14.27 1.64
CA TYR A 516 -22.31 -15.69 1.33
C TYR A 516 -22.82 -16.48 2.54
N ASP A 517 -22.27 -16.19 3.73
CA ASP A 517 -22.68 -16.81 4.98
C ASP A 517 -24.09 -16.44 5.39
N ALA A 518 -24.49 -15.18 5.19
CA ALA A 518 -25.87 -14.75 5.38
C ALA A 518 -26.83 -15.46 4.41
N ALA A 519 -26.44 -15.57 3.13
CA ALA A 519 -27.28 -16.13 2.08
C ALA A 519 -27.59 -17.62 2.29
N TRP A 520 -26.59 -18.46 2.60
CA TRP A 520 -26.86 -19.89 2.83
C TRP A 520 -27.61 -20.13 4.15
N ARG A 521 -27.38 -19.32 5.19
CA ARG A 521 -28.15 -19.38 6.45
C ARG A 521 -29.61 -18.97 6.25
N ALA A 522 -29.86 -17.92 5.47
CA ALA A 522 -31.20 -17.49 5.12
C ALA A 522 -31.94 -18.55 4.27
N ALA A 523 -31.24 -19.24 3.36
CA ALA A 523 -31.79 -20.39 2.66
C ALA A 523 -32.16 -21.54 3.60
N GLU A 524 -31.29 -21.88 4.55
CA GLU A 524 -31.54 -22.97 5.51
C GLU A 524 -32.78 -22.72 6.37
N GLN A 525 -33.00 -21.46 6.80
CA GLN A 525 -34.21 -21.06 7.53
C GLN A 525 -35.51 -21.24 6.71
N GLN A 526 -35.41 -21.22 5.38
CA GLN A 526 -36.52 -21.45 4.45
C GLN A 526 -36.61 -22.91 3.97
N GLY A 527 -35.83 -23.82 4.57
CA GLY A 527 -35.78 -25.23 4.17
C GLY A 527 -35.10 -25.47 2.82
N ALA A 528 -34.26 -24.53 2.37
CA ALA A 528 -33.42 -24.64 1.19
C ALA A 528 -31.95 -24.90 1.55
N PHE A 529 -31.17 -25.39 0.60
CA PHE A 529 -29.77 -25.76 0.79
C PHE A 529 -28.81 -24.59 0.60
N ASP A 530 -29.10 -23.70 -0.34
CA ASP A 530 -28.23 -22.57 -0.67
C ASP A 530 -29.01 -21.47 -1.39
N GLN A 531 -28.41 -20.28 -1.48
CA GLN A 531 -28.84 -19.18 -2.33
C GLN A 531 -27.83 -18.98 -3.45
N LEU A 532 -28.30 -18.91 -4.69
CA LEU A 532 -27.52 -18.70 -5.90
C LEU A 532 -27.45 -17.21 -6.24
N PHE A 533 -26.25 -16.71 -6.46
CA PHE A 533 -26.00 -15.31 -6.79
C PHE A 533 -26.01 -15.07 -8.30
N CYS A 534 -26.32 -13.83 -8.67
CA CYS A 534 -26.01 -13.27 -9.98
C CYS A 534 -24.99 -12.16 -9.82
N ASN A 535 -24.17 -11.91 -10.83
CA ASN A 535 -23.30 -10.74 -10.84
C ASN A 535 -24.05 -9.49 -11.32
N THR A 536 -23.39 -8.32 -11.24
CA THR A 536 -23.92 -7.02 -11.67
C THR A 536 -24.27 -6.96 -13.18
N LEU A 537 -23.83 -7.94 -13.97
CA LEU A 537 -24.18 -8.10 -15.39
C LEU A 537 -25.38 -9.03 -15.61
N GLY A 538 -26.02 -9.53 -14.54
CA GLY A 538 -27.15 -10.45 -14.62
C GLY A 538 -26.77 -11.90 -14.98
N GLN A 539 -25.48 -12.25 -14.88
CA GLN A 539 -25.00 -13.61 -15.12
C GLN A 539 -25.01 -14.40 -13.82
N VAL A 540 -25.37 -15.67 -13.88
CA VAL A 540 -25.38 -16.58 -12.74
C VAL A 540 -23.94 -16.92 -12.33
N THR A 541 -23.67 -16.96 -11.03
CA THR A 541 -22.31 -17.21 -10.50
C THR A 541 -22.24 -18.54 -9.71
N GLU A 542 -22.25 -18.47 -8.39
CA GLU A 542 -22.20 -19.60 -7.47
C GLU A 542 -23.19 -19.40 -6.32
N GLY A 543 -23.36 -20.42 -5.49
CA GLY A 543 -24.11 -20.32 -4.25
C GLY A 543 -23.25 -19.86 -3.06
N GLY A 544 -23.89 -19.60 -1.93
CA GLY A 544 -23.25 -19.32 -0.63
C GLY A 544 -22.13 -20.31 -0.28
N ARG A 545 -22.34 -21.60 -0.58
CA ARG A 545 -21.43 -22.72 -0.25
C ARG A 545 -21.33 -23.78 -1.34
N SER A 546 -21.74 -23.48 -2.57
CA SER A 546 -21.80 -24.46 -3.65
C SER A 546 -21.55 -23.84 -5.03
N THR A 547 -21.11 -24.65 -5.99
CA THR A 547 -20.97 -24.25 -7.40
C THR A 547 -22.09 -24.88 -8.23
N LEU A 548 -22.66 -24.11 -9.15
CA LEU A 548 -23.76 -24.52 -10.02
C LEU A 548 -23.26 -25.22 -11.29
N PHE A 549 -23.95 -26.29 -11.68
CA PHE A 549 -23.91 -26.83 -13.03
C PHE A 549 -25.33 -27.04 -13.56
N VAL A 550 -25.51 -26.74 -14.85
CA VAL A 550 -26.77 -26.91 -15.57
C VAL A 550 -26.58 -27.78 -16.79
N LYS A 551 -27.56 -28.61 -17.11
CA LYS A 551 -27.59 -29.40 -18.34
C LYS A 551 -28.48 -28.71 -19.36
N LEU A 552 -27.91 -28.37 -20.51
CA LEU A 552 -28.61 -27.72 -21.62
C LEU A 552 -28.29 -28.46 -22.91
N GLN A 553 -29.32 -28.90 -23.62
CA GLN A 553 -29.19 -29.62 -24.89
C GLN A 553 -28.27 -30.85 -24.74
N GLY A 554 -28.47 -31.61 -23.66
CA GLY A 554 -27.69 -32.80 -23.36
C GLY A 554 -26.27 -32.57 -22.82
N ARG A 555 -25.77 -31.34 -22.71
CA ARG A 555 -24.40 -31.01 -22.26
C ARG A 555 -24.38 -30.25 -20.94
N TRP A 556 -23.35 -30.49 -20.12
CA TRP A 556 -23.17 -29.84 -18.83
C TRP A 556 -22.36 -28.54 -18.93
N TYR A 557 -22.84 -27.49 -18.27
CA TYR A 557 -22.20 -26.19 -18.22
C TYR A 557 -22.11 -25.64 -16.79
N THR A 558 -21.03 -24.93 -16.48
CA THR A 558 -20.85 -24.13 -15.24
C THR A 558 -20.42 -22.71 -15.62
N PRO A 559 -20.73 -21.69 -14.81
CA PRO A 559 -20.21 -20.34 -15.02
C PRO A 559 -18.68 -20.30 -15.02
N PRO A 560 -18.01 -19.55 -15.92
CA PRO A 560 -16.56 -19.37 -15.93
C PRO A 560 -16.12 -18.51 -14.75
N LEU A 561 -14.85 -18.63 -14.30
CA LEU A 561 -14.34 -17.82 -13.17
C LEU A 561 -14.47 -16.30 -13.40
N SER A 562 -14.46 -15.86 -14.67
CA SER A 562 -14.69 -14.46 -15.06
C SER A 562 -16.09 -13.94 -14.71
N SER A 563 -17.05 -14.81 -14.38
CA SER A 563 -18.37 -14.41 -13.89
C SER A 563 -18.37 -14.07 -12.39
N GLY A 564 -17.26 -14.25 -11.67
CA GLY A 564 -17.14 -13.90 -10.25
C GLY A 564 -17.55 -15.05 -9.33
N LEU A 565 -16.73 -16.09 -9.27
CA LEU A 565 -16.94 -17.20 -8.35
C LEU A 565 -15.62 -17.84 -7.92
N LEU A 566 -15.69 -18.59 -6.83
CA LEU A 566 -14.56 -19.31 -6.30
C LEU A 566 -14.11 -20.44 -7.25
N PRO A 567 -12.79 -20.66 -7.42
CA PRO A 567 -12.26 -21.87 -8.04
C PRO A 567 -12.52 -23.07 -7.11
N GLY A 568 -13.73 -23.62 -7.18
CA GLY A 568 -14.21 -24.74 -6.36
C GLY A 568 -13.40 -26.02 -6.59
N VAL A 569 -12.96 -26.69 -5.52
CA VAL A 569 -12.26 -27.99 -5.63
C VAL A 569 -13.11 -29.05 -6.33
N MET A 570 -14.39 -29.17 -5.95
CA MET A 570 -15.30 -30.13 -6.59
C MET A 570 -15.66 -29.70 -8.01
N ARG A 571 -15.78 -28.38 -8.27
CA ARG A 571 -15.97 -27.84 -9.61
C ARG A 571 -14.83 -28.26 -10.55
N ALA A 572 -13.59 -28.10 -10.12
CA ALA A 572 -12.42 -28.54 -10.89
C ALA A 572 -12.44 -30.06 -11.11
N ALA A 573 -12.78 -30.85 -10.08
CA ALA A 573 -12.90 -32.30 -10.22
C ALA A 573 -13.97 -32.73 -11.25
N VAL A 574 -15.10 -32.02 -11.31
CA VAL A 574 -16.17 -32.28 -12.30
C VAL A 574 -15.76 -31.87 -13.71
N LEU A 575 -15.08 -30.72 -13.86
CA LEU A 575 -14.59 -30.24 -15.17
C LEU A 575 -13.51 -31.17 -15.76
N ASP A 576 -12.65 -31.74 -14.89
CA ASP A 576 -11.58 -32.64 -15.31
C ASP A 576 -12.07 -34.08 -15.57
N ASP A 577 -13.26 -34.45 -15.10
CA ASP A 577 -13.81 -35.80 -15.25
C ASP A 577 -14.55 -35.95 -16.60
N PRO A 578 -14.02 -36.77 -17.53
CA PRO A 578 -14.60 -36.95 -18.86
C PRO A 578 -16.04 -37.50 -18.84
N VAL A 579 -16.47 -38.16 -17.77
CA VAL A 579 -17.84 -38.69 -17.63
C VAL A 579 -18.87 -37.56 -17.67
N TRP A 580 -18.53 -36.39 -17.12
CA TRP A 580 -19.41 -35.22 -17.15
C TRP A 580 -19.34 -34.48 -18.47
N SER A 581 -18.19 -34.50 -19.15
CA SER A 581 -17.95 -33.71 -20.37
C SER A 581 -18.40 -32.24 -20.19
N ALA A 582 -18.18 -31.68 -18.98
CA ALA A 582 -18.66 -30.36 -18.60
C ALA A 582 -17.76 -29.26 -19.16
N GLN A 583 -18.36 -28.10 -19.47
CA GLN A 583 -17.64 -26.96 -20.03
C GLN A 583 -18.01 -25.66 -19.30
N GLU A 584 -17.11 -24.69 -19.34
CA GLU A 584 -17.41 -23.35 -18.85
C GLU A 584 -18.23 -22.58 -19.90
N ARG A 585 -19.29 -21.91 -19.45
CA ARG A 585 -20.13 -21.04 -20.29
C ARG A 585 -20.79 -19.99 -19.42
N ILE A 586 -20.88 -18.74 -19.90
CA ILE A 586 -21.66 -17.70 -19.22
C ILE A 586 -23.13 -18.16 -19.18
N LEU A 587 -23.70 -18.23 -17.97
CA LEU A 587 -25.08 -18.65 -17.75
C LEU A 587 -25.94 -17.48 -17.27
N THR A 588 -27.19 -17.47 -17.68
CA THR A 588 -28.21 -16.49 -17.26
C THR A 588 -29.31 -17.17 -16.43
N LEU A 589 -30.18 -16.38 -15.81
CA LEU A 589 -31.37 -16.93 -15.15
C LEU A 589 -32.34 -17.61 -16.13
N GLU A 590 -32.32 -17.21 -17.41
CA GLU A 590 -33.11 -17.88 -18.44
C GLU A 590 -32.56 -19.27 -18.77
N ASP A 591 -31.23 -19.40 -18.89
CA ASP A 591 -30.58 -20.70 -19.03
C ASP A 591 -30.94 -21.63 -17.85
N LEU A 592 -31.00 -21.07 -16.63
CA LEU A 592 -31.38 -21.83 -15.44
C LEU A 592 -32.85 -22.30 -15.46
N ARG A 593 -33.77 -21.51 -16.01
CA ARG A 593 -35.18 -21.92 -16.22
C ARG A 593 -35.32 -23.01 -17.28
N ASN A 594 -34.49 -22.95 -18.30
CA ASN A 594 -34.50 -23.87 -19.44
C ASN A 594 -33.64 -25.13 -19.21
N ALA A 595 -33.00 -25.27 -18.05
CA ALA A 595 -32.13 -26.39 -17.74
C ALA A 595 -32.92 -27.72 -17.67
N GLU A 596 -32.42 -28.74 -18.37
CA GLU A 596 -32.96 -30.11 -18.33
C GLU A 596 -32.74 -30.71 -16.94
N GLN A 597 -31.57 -30.43 -16.36
CA GLN A 597 -31.13 -30.90 -15.05
C GLN A 597 -30.22 -29.86 -14.41
N ILE A 598 -30.26 -29.78 -13.09
CA ILE A 598 -29.40 -28.90 -12.31
C ILE A 598 -28.76 -29.73 -11.20
N PHE A 599 -27.47 -29.53 -10.98
CA PHE A 599 -26.84 -29.95 -9.74
C PHE A 599 -26.01 -28.82 -9.17
N VAL A 600 -25.81 -28.88 -7.87
CA VAL A 600 -24.81 -28.07 -7.18
C VAL A 600 -23.72 -28.98 -6.64
N CYS A 601 -22.51 -28.46 -6.51
CA CYS A 601 -21.42 -29.24 -5.96
C CYS A 601 -20.58 -28.46 -4.96
N ASN A 602 -20.00 -29.17 -4.00
CA ASN A 602 -18.90 -28.67 -3.17
C ASN A 602 -18.06 -29.85 -2.69
N ALA A 603 -16.84 -29.58 -2.22
CA ALA A 603 -15.91 -30.64 -1.84
C ALA A 603 -16.34 -31.43 -0.59
N LEU A 604 -17.29 -30.91 0.18
CA LEU A 604 -17.85 -31.60 1.35
C LEU A 604 -18.92 -32.63 0.96
N ARG A 605 -19.77 -32.30 -0.02
CA ARG A 605 -20.97 -33.08 -0.38
C ARG A 605 -20.83 -33.83 -1.71
N GLY A 606 -19.85 -33.48 -2.53
CA GLY A 606 -19.76 -33.99 -3.91
C GLY A 606 -20.76 -33.29 -4.82
N VAL A 607 -21.25 -34.00 -5.83
CA VAL A 607 -22.32 -33.55 -6.74
C VAL A 607 -23.67 -33.91 -6.12
N VAL A 608 -24.58 -32.94 -6.04
CA VAL A 608 -25.91 -33.09 -5.45
C VAL A 608 -26.98 -32.57 -6.41
N PRO A 609 -27.97 -33.39 -6.81
CA PRO A 609 -29.10 -32.94 -7.62
C PRO A 609 -29.83 -31.79 -6.96
N ALA A 610 -30.18 -30.76 -7.74
CA ALA A 610 -30.78 -29.54 -7.23
C ALA A 610 -32.00 -29.10 -8.03
N VAL A 611 -32.92 -28.41 -7.36
CA VAL A 611 -34.08 -27.74 -7.97
C VAL A 611 -34.12 -26.29 -7.53
N VAL A 612 -34.33 -25.37 -8.47
CA VAL A 612 -34.47 -23.94 -8.17
C VAL A 612 -35.91 -23.66 -7.78
N VAL A 613 -36.09 -23.00 -6.65
CA VAL A 613 -37.40 -22.53 -6.20
C VAL A 613 -37.55 -21.10 -6.70
N TRP A 614 -38.49 -20.92 -7.63
CA TRP A 614 -38.85 -19.62 -8.18
C TRP A 614 -39.90 -18.96 -7.28
N SER A 615 -39.56 -17.80 -6.73
CA SER A 615 -40.47 -16.93 -5.97
C SER A 615 -41.38 -16.14 -6.89
#